data_AF-A0A962KFE2-F1
#
_entry.id   AF-A0A962KFE2-F1
#
_cell.length_a   1.000
_cell.length_b   1.000
_cell.length_c   1.000
_cell.angle_alpha   90.00
_cell.angle_beta   90.00
_cell.angle_gamma   90.00
#
_symmetry.space_group_name_H-M   'P 1'
#
loop_
_entity.id
_entity.type
_entity.pdbx_description
1 polymer ?
#
loop_
_entity_poly.entity_id
_entity_poly.type
_entity_poly.pdbx_seq_one_letter_code
_entity_poly.pdbx_strand_id
1 'polypeptide(L)' 'TAGGYKRKSAYRSHILTKMTTKRKRQLRGTSMIHDHDKVLVDRMLRAH' A
#
# COMPACT_ATOMS: atom_id res chain seq x y z
N THR A 1 -9.17 -10.17 -4.71
CA THR A 1 -10.49 -9.78 -4.16
C THR A 1 -10.75 -8.32 -4.48
N ALA A 2 -11.76 -8.09 -5.35
CA ALA A 2 -12.14 -6.86 -6.05
C ALA A 2 -11.12 -6.36 -7.08
N GLY A 3 -11.59 -5.99 -8.28
CA GLY A 3 -10.82 -5.68 -9.49
C GLY A 3 -10.05 -4.36 -9.46
N GLY A 4 -9.28 -4.12 -8.40
CA GLY A 4 -8.40 -2.98 -8.29
C GLY A 4 -7.07 -3.35 -7.63
N TYR A 5 -6.12 -2.43 -7.74
CA TYR A 5 -4.77 -2.62 -7.21
C TYR A 5 -4.73 -2.43 -5.69
N LYS A 6 -4.15 -3.41 -5.00
CA LYS A 6 -3.84 -3.36 -3.56
C LYS A 6 -2.36 -3.02 -3.37
N ARG A 7 -2.05 -2.18 -2.39
CA ARG A 7 -0.68 -1.84 -2.00
C ARG A 7 -0.40 -2.12 -0.52
N LYS A 8 0.87 -2.36 -0.21
CA LYS A 8 1.35 -2.40 1.19
C LYS A 8 1.48 -0.98 1.75
N SER A 9 1.42 -0.88 3.07
CA SER A 9 1.67 0.38 3.78
C SER A 9 3.16 0.72 3.83
N ALA A 10 3.49 2.01 3.72
CA ALA A 10 4.85 2.51 3.89
C ALA A 10 5.30 2.48 5.37
N TYR A 11 6.59 2.73 5.63
CA TYR A 11 7.18 2.84 6.98
C TYR A 11 7.19 1.54 7.81
N ARG A 12 7.26 0.38 7.16
CA ARG A 12 7.38 -0.94 7.82
C ARG A 12 8.73 -1.64 7.58
N SER A 13 9.69 -0.99 6.92
CA SER A 13 10.95 -1.62 6.49
C SER A 13 12.13 -1.43 7.46
N HIS A 14 12.28 -0.25 8.09
CA HIS A 14 13.41 0.06 8.98
C HIS A 14 13.01 1.06 10.08
N ILE A 15 13.85 1.22 11.11
CA ILE A 15 13.60 2.05 12.32
C ILE A 15 12.33 1.63 13.10
N LEU A 16 12.00 0.34 13.04
CA LEU A 16 10.83 -0.23 13.70
C LEU A 16 10.93 -0.24 15.23
N THR A 17 12.15 -0.13 15.75
CA THR A 17 12.45 -0.12 17.19
C THR A 17 11.94 1.16 17.86
N LYS A 18 11.94 2.29 17.14
CA LYS A 18 11.46 3.59 17.64
C LYS A 18 9.95 3.80 17.42
N MET A 19 9.27 2.87 16.75
CA MET A 19 7.84 2.93 16.52
C MET A 19 7.07 2.12 17.57
N THR A 20 5.91 2.64 17.99
CA THR A 20 5.00 1.91 18.88
C THR A 20 4.51 0.60 18.26
N THR A 21 4.20 -0.39 19.10
CA THR A 21 3.63 -1.68 18.65
C THR A 21 2.29 -1.51 17.94
N LYS A 22 1.45 -0.56 18.39
CA LYS A 22 0.19 -0.18 17.75
C LYS A 22 0.41 0.32 16.31
N ARG A 23 1.35 1.25 16.11
CA ARG A 23 1.65 1.76 14.77
C ARG A 23 2.15 0.65 13.84
N LYS A 24 3.08 -0.19 14.32
CA LYS A 24 3.54 -1.36 13.56
C LYS A 24 2.43 -2.34 13.19
N ARG A 25 1.40 -2.51 14.04
CA ARG A 25 0.24 -3.37 13.77
C ARG A 25 -0.65 -2.81 12.67
N GLN A 26 -0.96 -1.51 12.74
CA GLN A 26 -1.79 -0.84 11.73
C GLN A 26 -1.15 -0.87 10.33
N LEU A 27 0.18 -0.78 10.26
CA LEU A 27 0.94 -0.83 9.01
C LEU A 27 1.08 -2.24 8.39
N ARG A 28 0.56 -3.31 9.02
CA ARG A 28 0.63 -4.68 8.47
C ARG A 28 -0.36 -4.92 7.33
N GLY A 29 -1.47 -4.17 7.31
CA GLY A 29 -2.53 -4.34 6.34
C GLY A 29 -2.18 -3.82 4.95
N THR A 30 -2.91 -4.32 3.96
CA THR A 30 -2.94 -3.79 2.60
C THR A 30 -4.12 -2.84 2.43
N SER A 31 -3.93 -1.80 1.61
CA SER A 31 -4.95 -0.80 1.28
C SER A 31 -5.11 -0.73 -0.23
N MET A 32 -6.23 -0.18 -0.69
CA MET A 32 -6.42 0.10 -2.12
C MET A 32 -5.57 1.30 -2.55
N ILE A 33 -5.19 1.33 -3.83
CA ILE A 33 -4.61 2.53 -4.44
C ILE A 33 -5.67 3.64 -4.49
N HIS A 34 -5.22 4.89 -4.34
CA HIS A 34 -6.07 6.06 -4.42
C HIS A 34 -6.63 6.24 -5.84
N ASP A 35 -7.86 6.74 -5.98
CA ASP A 35 -8.54 6.82 -7.28
C ASP A 35 -7.75 7.64 -8.31
N HIS A 36 -7.15 8.76 -7.91
CA HIS A 36 -6.29 9.58 -8.78
C HIS A 36 -5.08 8.83 -9.35
N ASP A 37 -4.49 7.89 -8.60
CA ASP A 37 -3.27 7.18 -9.05
C ASP A 37 -3.59 6.05 -10.02
N LYS A 38 -4.85 5.58 -10.08
CA LYS A 38 -5.26 4.43 -10.91
C LYS A 38 -4.91 4.63 -12.38
N VAL A 39 -5.20 5.80 -12.95
CA VAL A 39 -4.95 6.10 -14.38
C VAL A 39 -3.48 5.96 -14.77
N LEU A 40 -2.58 6.40 -13.87
CA LEU A 40 -1.14 6.30 -14.11
C LEU A 40 -0.67 4.84 -13.99
N VAL A 41 -1.19 4.11 -13.00
CA VAL A 41 -0.90 2.69 -12.80
C VAL A 41 -1.38 1.86 -13.99
N ASP A 42 -2.59 2.11 -14.50
CA ASP A 42 -3.16 1.44 -15.69
C ASP A 42 -2.31 1.69 -16.95
N ARG A 43 -1.71 2.87 -17.07
CA ARG A 43 -0.82 3.21 -18.19
C ARG A 43 0.52 2.47 -18.11
N MET A 44 1.07 2.33 -16.90
CA MET A 44 2.37 1.67 -16.69
C MET A 44 2.26 0.15 -16.76
N LEU A 45 1.22 -0.41 -16.13
CA LEU A 45 0.94 -1.83 -16.14
C LEU A 45 -0.02 -2.10 -17.30
N ARG A 46 0.55 -2.37 -18.48
CA ARG A 46 -0.18 -2.83 -19.69
C ARG A 46 -0.81 -4.23 -19.52
N ALA A 47 -1.18 -4.61 -18.31
CA ALA A 47 -1.90 -5.85 -18.03
C ALA A 47 -3.40 -5.56 -18.15
N HIS A 48 -3.82 -5.31 -19.39
CA HIS A 48 -5.21 -5.35 -19.84
C HIS A 48 -5.30 -6.47 -20.88
#